data_AF-A0A7X8ULT5-F1
#
_entry.id   AF-A0A7X8ULT5-F1
#
_cell.length_a   1.000
_cell.length_b   1.000
_cell.length_c   1.000
_cell.angle_alpha   90.00
_cell.angle_beta   90.00
_cell.angle_gamma   90.00
#
_symmetry.space_group_name_H-M   'P 1'
#
loop_
_entity.id
_entity.type
_entity.pdbx_description
1 polymer ?
#
loop_
_entity_poly.entity_id
_entity_poly.type
_entity_poly.pdbx_seq_one_letter_code
_entity_poly.pdbx_strand_id
1 'polypeptide(L)'
;MQSTIKTLVLVAAFIAALGPNGINAFAQQSAESAPAELSRLEEIRARRVETEQELKAVQARSAALDKTFTNVSTMVETVGLTDGVGNLLRRYRSSLGDVRQDRLDAHDRQDAIARTRVELFELNEKLSNLHHSQGRRARADLVALIQEYELLVSALVEVDSTYMRLIERTEDFRRYIDERFLWAKSAPALQRTDIDRSQEALS
;
A
#
# COMPACT_ATOMS: atom_id res chain seq x y z
N MET A 1 -50.36 -28.67 10.00
CA MET A 1 -49.62 -29.95 10.20
C MET A 1 -49.30 -30.73 8.91
N GLN A 2 -49.87 -30.42 7.74
CA GLN A 2 -49.53 -31.13 6.48
C GLN A 2 -48.26 -30.63 5.78
N SER A 3 -47.76 -29.43 6.11
CA SER A 3 -46.57 -28.83 5.48
C SER A 3 -45.26 -29.51 5.94
N THR A 4 -45.13 -29.80 7.23
CA THR A 4 -43.94 -30.41 7.83
C THR A 4 -43.67 -31.83 7.33
N ILE A 5 -44.74 -32.59 7.01
CA ILE A 5 -44.63 -33.96 6.50
C ILE A 5 -44.17 -33.95 5.03
N LYS A 6 -44.63 -32.99 4.21
CA LYS A 6 -44.15 -32.85 2.82
C LYS A 6 -42.66 -32.47 2.78
N THR A 7 -42.19 -31.60 3.66
CA THR A 7 -40.76 -31.24 3.73
C THR A 7 -39.90 -32.44 4.14
N LEU A 8 -40.36 -33.26 5.08
CA LEU A 8 -39.62 -34.44 5.54
C LEU A 8 -39.54 -35.53 4.45
N VAL A 9 -40.61 -35.71 3.68
CA VAL A 9 -40.64 -36.65 2.53
C VAL A 9 -39.76 -36.14 1.39
N LEU A 10 -39.69 -34.83 1.14
CA LEU A 10 -38.85 -34.26 0.08
C LEU A 10 -37.35 -34.33 0.44
N VAL A 11 -37.00 -34.14 1.71
CA VAL A 11 -35.64 -34.32 2.24
C VAL A 11 -35.24 -35.81 2.20
N ALA A 12 -36.14 -36.72 2.59
CA ALA A 12 -35.88 -38.17 2.49
C ALA A 12 -35.73 -38.64 1.03
N ALA A 13 -36.50 -38.08 0.09
CA ALA A 13 -36.37 -38.38 -1.34
C ALA A 13 -35.07 -37.82 -1.94
N PHE A 14 -34.60 -36.65 -1.49
CA PHE A 14 -33.32 -36.08 -1.91
C PHE A 14 -32.12 -36.87 -1.36
N ILE A 15 -32.18 -37.31 -0.11
CA ILE A 15 -31.16 -38.18 0.51
C ILE A 15 -31.11 -39.55 -0.18
N ALA A 16 -32.26 -40.10 -0.60
CA ALA A 16 -32.32 -41.34 -1.37
C ALA A 16 -31.80 -41.18 -2.81
N ALA A 17 -31.95 -40.00 -3.43
CA ALA A 17 -31.53 -39.73 -4.80
C ALA A 17 -30.01 -39.52 -4.97
N LEU A 18 -29.30 -39.06 -3.93
CA LEU A 18 -27.83 -38.89 -4.00
C LEU A 18 -27.04 -40.18 -3.75
N GLY A 19 -27.67 -41.22 -3.18
CA GLY A 19 -26.97 -42.42 -2.73
C GLY A 19 -25.91 -42.14 -1.64
N PRO A 20 -25.46 -43.16 -0.90
CA PRO A 20 -24.41 -43.01 0.11
C PRO A 20 -23.09 -42.47 -0.48
N ASN A 21 -22.85 -42.69 -1.77
CA ASN A 21 -21.65 -42.21 -2.47
C ASN A 21 -21.69 -40.70 -2.77
N GLY A 22 -22.86 -40.11 -3.05
CA GLY A 22 -22.98 -38.66 -3.34
C GLY A 22 -22.80 -37.80 -2.09
N ILE A 23 -23.31 -38.26 -0.94
CA ILE A 23 -23.13 -37.57 0.36
C ILE A 23 -21.68 -37.70 0.85
N ASN A 24 -21.05 -38.88 0.68
CA ASN A 24 -19.64 -39.08 1.04
C ASN A 24 -18.69 -38.30 0.13
N ALA A 25 -18.94 -38.22 -1.19
CA ALA A 25 -18.12 -37.43 -2.10
C ALA A 25 -18.21 -35.92 -1.80
N PHE A 26 -19.41 -35.41 -1.45
CA PHE A 26 -19.57 -34.00 -1.06
C PHE A 26 -18.97 -33.68 0.32
N ALA A 27 -19.09 -34.61 1.28
CA ALA A 27 -18.44 -34.50 2.57
C ALA A 27 -16.91 -34.57 2.45
N GLN A 28 -16.38 -35.40 1.55
CA GLN A 28 -14.95 -35.48 1.25
C GLN A 28 -14.45 -34.20 0.56
N GLN A 29 -15.15 -33.68 -0.45
CA GLN A 29 -14.75 -32.46 -1.16
C GLN A 29 -14.81 -31.21 -0.27
N SER A 30 -15.78 -31.13 0.65
CA SER A 30 -15.85 -30.05 1.65
C SER A 30 -14.84 -30.23 2.79
N ALA A 31 -14.45 -31.45 3.14
CA ALA A 31 -13.40 -31.73 4.12
C ALA A 31 -11.98 -31.50 3.56
N GLU A 32 -11.74 -31.76 2.28
CA GLU A 32 -10.45 -31.53 1.61
C GLU A 32 -10.16 -30.04 1.33
N SER A 33 -11.21 -29.21 1.15
CA SER A 33 -11.04 -27.78 0.89
C SER A 33 -10.76 -26.94 2.15
N ALA A 34 -11.25 -27.39 3.31
CA ALA A 34 -11.11 -26.69 4.59
C ALA A 34 -9.65 -26.45 5.05
N PRO A 35 -8.71 -27.43 4.96
CA PRO A 35 -7.32 -27.17 5.33
C PRO A 35 -6.63 -26.17 4.40
N ALA A 36 -6.97 -26.16 3.10
CA ALA A 36 -6.38 -25.23 2.14
C ALA A 36 -6.86 -23.77 2.35
N GLU A 37 -8.14 -23.58 2.66
CA GLU A 37 -8.70 -22.24 2.94
C GLU A 37 -8.15 -21.66 4.26
N LEU A 38 -7.90 -22.50 5.27
CA LEU A 38 -7.27 -22.10 6.52
C LEU A 38 -5.82 -21.65 6.31
N SER A 39 -5.01 -22.39 5.53
CA SER A 39 -3.64 -21.97 5.22
C SER A 39 -3.61 -20.66 4.44
N ARG A 40 -4.51 -20.47 3.46
CA ARG A 40 -4.61 -19.21 2.71
C ARG A 40 -5.02 -18.04 3.61
N LEU A 41 -5.89 -18.28 4.58
CA LEU A 41 -6.28 -17.27 5.57
C LEU A 41 -5.07 -16.79 6.38
N GLU A 42 -4.22 -17.71 6.83
CA GLU A 42 -2.99 -17.36 7.57
C GLU A 42 -2.00 -16.57 6.71
N GLU A 43 -1.83 -16.96 5.45
CA GLU A 43 -0.98 -16.25 4.48
C GLU A 43 -1.45 -14.81 4.28
N ILE A 44 -2.76 -14.61 4.05
CA ILE A 44 -3.32 -13.27 3.80
C ILE A 44 -3.25 -12.40 5.05
N ARG A 45 -3.45 -12.98 6.24
CA ARG A 45 -3.24 -12.27 7.50
C ARG A 45 -1.78 -11.85 7.69
N ALA A 46 -0.82 -12.72 7.39
CA ALA A 46 0.59 -12.37 7.46
C ALA A 46 0.91 -11.21 6.51
N ARG A 47 0.46 -11.30 5.26
CA ARG A 47 0.64 -10.26 4.25
C ARG A 47 -0.02 -8.93 4.62
N ARG A 48 -1.20 -8.98 5.25
CA ARG A 48 -1.89 -7.79 5.80
C ARG A 48 -1.04 -7.14 6.89
N VAL A 49 -0.53 -7.92 7.84
CA VAL A 49 0.32 -7.40 8.92
C VAL A 49 1.59 -6.76 8.37
N GLU A 50 2.23 -7.36 7.37
CA GLU A 50 3.39 -6.77 6.69
C GLU A 50 3.03 -5.43 6.02
N THR A 51 1.89 -5.38 5.32
CA THR A 51 1.40 -4.16 4.66
C THR A 51 1.06 -3.06 5.67
N GLU A 52 0.47 -3.41 6.82
CA GLU A 52 0.20 -2.47 7.91
C GLU A 52 1.48 -1.92 8.55
N GLN A 53 2.54 -2.74 8.63
CA GLN A 53 3.85 -2.28 9.09
C GLN A 53 4.49 -1.32 8.08
N GLU A 54 4.40 -1.63 6.79
CA GLU A 54 4.83 -0.71 5.73
C GLU A 54 4.07 0.61 5.81
N LEU A 55 2.74 0.57 5.95
CA LEU A 55 1.91 1.76 6.09
C LEU A 55 2.40 2.67 7.21
N LYS A 56 2.65 2.11 8.40
CA LYS A 56 3.17 2.87 9.55
C LYS A 56 4.53 3.49 9.25
N ALA A 57 5.43 2.76 8.59
CA ALA A 57 6.75 3.27 8.24
C ALA A 57 6.66 4.44 7.25
N VAL A 58 5.80 4.34 6.25
CA VAL A 58 5.61 5.37 5.21
C VAL A 58 4.92 6.60 5.79
N GLN A 59 3.91 6.41 6.64
CA GLN A 59 3.27 7.50 7.37
C GLN A 59 4.27 8.25 8.26
N ALA A 60 5.14 7.53 8.98
CA ALA A 60 6.18 8.15 9.79
C ALA A 60 7.17 8.96 8.93
N ARG A 61 7.58 8.43 7.77
CA ARG A 61 8.46 9.13 6.82
C ARG A 61 7.80 10.39 6.26
N SER A 62 6.52 10.31 5.86
CA SER A 62 5.75 11.47 5.39
C SER A 62 5.65 12.56 6.46
N ALA A 63 5.27 12.19 7.69
CA ALA A 63 5.15 13.14 8.79
C ALA A 63 6.48 13.81 9.15
N ALA A 64 7.59 13.05 9.11
CA ALA A 64 8.93 13.59 9.34
C ALA A 64 9.34 14.58 8.23
N LEU A 65 9.03 14.27 6.97
CA LEU A 65 9.29 15.15 5.84
C LEU A 65 8.48 16.46 5.95
N ASP A 66 7.20 16.36 6.27
CA ASP A 66 6.31 17.51 6.48
C ASP A 66 6.83 18.43 7.58
N LYS A 67 7.19 17.86 8.73
CA LYS A 67 7.77 18.62 9.84
C LYS A 67 9.07 19.31 9.44
N THR A 68 9.93 18.61 8.70
CA THR A 68 11.20 19.15 8.23
C THR A 68 10.98 20.31 7.27
N PHE A 69 10.07 20.15 6.31
CA PHE A 69 9.69 21.21 5.37
C PHE A 69 9.22 22.45 6.12
N THR A 70 8.24 22.30 7.02
CA THR A 70 7.66 23.41 7.78
C THR A 70 8.72 24.14 8.61
N ASN A 71 9.59 23.40 9.30
CA ASN A 71 10.67 24.02 10.08
C ASN A 71 11.62 24.83 9.20
N VAL A 72 12.00 24.28 8.05
CA VAL A 72 12.91 24.94 7.12
C VAL A 72 12.25 26.15 6.46
N SER A 73 10.99 26.04 6.04
CA SER A 73 10.27 27.15 5.41
C SER A 73 10.07 28.31 6.37
N THR A 74 9.63 28.03 7.61
CA THR A 74 9.48 29.05 8.65
C THR A 74 10.83 29.70 8.99
N MET A 75 11.91 28.93 9.05
CA MET A 75 13.24 29.48 9.30
C MET A 75 13.70 30.42 8.18
N VAL A 76 13.51 30.03 6.91
CA VAL A 76 13.83 30.87 5.75
C VAL A 76 12.97 32.14 5.74
N GLU A 77 11.69 32.04 6.09
CA GLU A 77 10.78 33.19 6.15
C GLU A 77 11.12 34.16 7.29
N THR A 78 11.54 33.64 8.44
CA THR A 78 11.83 34.43 9.64
C THR A 78 13.23 35.07 9.60
N VAL A 79 14.24 34.28 9.24
CA VAL A 79 15.66 34.67 9.31
C VAL A 79 16.16 35.19 7.95
N GLY A 80 15.48 34.82 6.86
CA GLY A 80 15.94 35.09 5.51
C GLY A 80 16.98 34.06 5.03
N LEU A 81 17.38 34.22 3.77
CA LEU A 81 18.35 33.34 3.12
C LEU A 81 19.78 33.78 3.48
N THR A 82 20.30 33.25 4.59
CA THR A 82 21.70 33.43 5.01
C THR A 82 22.58 32.29 4.50
N ASP A 83 23.91 32.45 4.52
CA ASP A 83 24.84 31.40 4.07
C ASP A 83 24.68 30.07 4.84
N GLY A 84 24.44 30.16 6.15
CA GLY A 84 24.16 28.99 6.99
C GLY A 84 22.88 28.26 6.58
N VAL A 85 21.81 29.01 6.28
CA VAL A 85 20.55 28.47 5.77
C VAL A 85 20.74 27.86 4.38
N GLY A 86 21.49 28.51 3.49
CA GLY A 86 21.79 27.98 2.16
C GLY A 86 22.56 26.65 2.20
N ASN A 87 23.51 26.51 3.13
CA ASN A 87 24.22 25.25 3.35
C ASN A 87 23.28 24.15 3.89
N LEU A 88 22.37 24.50 4.79
CA LEU A 88 21.35 23.58 5.28
C LEU A 88 20.42 23.10 4.15
N LEU A 89 19.94 24.00 3.29
CA LEU A 89 19.09 23.67 2.14
C LEU A 89 19.78 22.71 1.18
N ARG A 90 21.09 22.91 0.90
CA ARG A 90 21.89 21.98 0.08
C ARG A 90 21.97 20.59 0.69
N ARG A 91 22.18 20.50 2.02
CA ARG A 91 22.19 19.22 2.74
C ARG A 91 20.83 18.52 2.69
N TYR A 92 19.73 19.27 2.83
CA TYR A 92 18.41 18.68 2.68
C TYR A 92 18.18 18.19 1.25
N ARG A 93 18.53 18.98 0.23
CA ARG A 93 18.42 18.58 -1.17
C ARG A 93 19.16 17.27 -1.47
N SER A 94 20.37 17.09 -0.95
CA SER A 94 21.12 15.84 -1.14
C SER A 94 20.52 14.67 -0.36
N SER A 95 19.82 14.92 0.76
CA SER A 95 19.14 13.91 1.55
C SER A 95 17.75 13.51 1.02
N LEU A 96 17.10 14.38 0.23
CA LEU A 96 15.83 14.06 -0.43
C LEU A 96 16.12 13.02 -1.51
N GLY A 97 15.69 11.78 -1.29
CA GLY A 97 15.91 10.64 -2.18
C GLY A 97 15.30 10.81 -3.57
N ASP A 98 15.69 9.96 -4.52
CA ASP A 98 15.14 10.00 -5.88
C ASP A 98 13.71 9.44 -5.93
N VAL A 99 12.76 10.32 -6.22
CA VAL A 99 11.32 10.06 -6.34
C VAL A 99 11.00 9.09 -7.48
N ARG A 100 11.91 8.91 -8.45
CA ARG A 100 11.72 7.94 -9.54
C ARG A 100 11.50 6.52 -9.04
N GLN A 101 12.26 6.10 -8.03
CA GLN A 101 12.09 4.76 -7.47
C GLN A 101 10.74 4.63 -6.76
N ASP A 102 10.36 5.63 -5.96
CA ASP A 102 9.07 5.65 -5.27
C ASP A 102 7.89 5.58 -6.27
N ARG A 103 8.02 6.18 -7.47
CA ARG A 103 7.03 6.08 -8.57
C ARG A 103 6.94 4.70 -9.20
N LEU A 104 8.07 4.04 -9.42
CA LEU A 104 8.08 2.66 -9.94
C LEU A 104 7.43 1.72 -8.93
N ASP A 105 7.81 1.83 -7.66
CA ASP A 105 7.24 1.02 -6.59
C ASP A 105 5.71 1.22 -6.48
N ALA A 106 5.21 2.43 -6.74
CA ALA A 106 3.78 2.70 -6.74
C ALA A 106 3.05 2.04 -7.92
N HIS A 107 3.67 1.97 -9.10
CA HIS A 107 3.10 1.23 -10.22
C HIS A 107 2.96 -0.26 -9.89
N ASP A 108 4.00 -0.87 -9.31
CA ASP A 108 3.98 -2.26 -8.88
C ASP A 108 2.90 -2.51 -7.80
N ARG A 109 2.65 -1.53 -6.92
CA ARG A 109 1.55 -1.60 -5.93
C ARG A 109 0.17 -1.56 -6.59
N GLN A 110 -0.04 -0.73 -7.61
CA GLN A 110 -1.32 -0.71 -8.34
C GLN A 110 -1.62 -2.08 -8.97
N ASP A 111 -0.59 -2.72 -9.51
CA ASP A 111 -0.64 -4.09 -10.01
C ASP A 111 -1.01 -5.09 -8.90
N ALA A 112 -0.38 -4.99 -7.73
CA ALA A 112 -0.70 -5.84 -6.58
C ALA A 112 -2.15 -5.64 -6.09
N ILE A 113 -2.64 -4.40 -6.05
CA ILE A 113 -4.02 -4.06 -5.70
C ILE A 113 -4.98 -4.69 -6.71
N ALA A 114 -4.70 -4.56 -8.01
CA ALA A 114 -5.54 -5.11 -9.06
C ALA A 114 -5.66 -6.64 -8.96
N ARG A 115 -4.53 -7.34 -8.79
CA ARG A 115 -4.51 -8.81 -8.61
C ARG A 115 -5.31 -9.24 -7.38
N THR A 116 -5.08 -8.58 -6.25
CA THR A 116 -5.77 -8.90 -4.99
C THR A 116 -7.28 -8.66 -5.10
N ARG A 117 -7.71 -7.64 -5.86
CA ARG A 117 -9.14 -7.38 -6.13
C ARG A 117 -9.79 -8.44 -7.03
N VAL A 118 -9.06 -8.95 -8.01
CA VAL A 118 -9.55 -10.07 -8.84
C VAL A 118 -9.79 -11.30 -7.96
N GLU A 119 -8.84 -11.65 -7.10
CA GLU A 119 -9.02 -12.77 -6.16
C GLU A 119 -10.21 -12.56 -5.21
N LEU A 120 -10.38 -11.34 -4.68
CA LEU A 120 -11.53 -10.99 -3.84
C LEU A 120 -12.85 -11.12 -4.62
N PHE A 121 -12.88 -10.76 -5.90
CA PHE A 121 -14.04 -10.94 -6.76
C PHE A 121 -14.38 -12.42 -6.94
N GLU A 122 -13.39 -13.26 -7.24
CA GLU A 122 -13.55 -14.72 -7.39
C GLU A 122 -14.08 -15.37 -6.09
N LEU A 123 -13.59 -14.92 -4.93
CA LEU A 123 -14.06 -15.41 -3.63
C LEU A 123 -15.52 -15.02 -3.37
N ASN A 124 -15.90 -13.78 -3.72
CA ASN A 124 -17.28 -13.33 -3.62
C ASN A 124 -18.21 -14.10 -4.57
N GLU A 125 -17.75 -14.38 -5.79
CA GLU A 125 -18.49 -15.23 -6.73
C GLU A 125 -18.65 -16.65 -6.18
N LYS A 126 -17.59 -17.24 -5.62
CA LYS A 126 -17.64 -18.55 -4.95
C LYS A 126 -18.66 -18.56 -3.80
N LEU A 127 -18.68 -17.51 -2.98
CA LEU A 127 -19.64 -17.36 -1.87
C LEU A 127 -21.09 -17.21 -2.36
N SER A 128 -21.31 -16.53 -3.48
CA SER A 128 -22.63 -16.37 -4.11
C SER A 128 -23.15 -17.70 -4.69
N ASN A 129 -22.25 -18.45 -5.34
CA ASN A 129 -22.56 -19.75 -5.96
C ASN A 129 -22.75 -20.87 -4.94
N LEU A 130 -22.30 -20.68 -3.70
CA LEU A 130 -22.63 -21.53 -2.56
C LEU A 130 -24.12 -21.40 -2.21
N HIS A 131 -24.94 -22.25 -2.81
CA HIS A 131 -26.37 -22.37 -2.51
C HIS A 131 -26.63 -22.49 -1.00
N HIS A 132 -27.76 -21.92 -0.54
CA HIS A 132 -28.19 -21.85 0.87
C HIS A 132 -28.19 -23.20 1.61
N SER A 133 -28.19 -24.34 0.91
CA SER A 133 -28.15 -25.70 1.46
C SER A 133 -26.73 -26.26 1.69
N GLN A 134 -25.67 -25.55 1.31
CA GLN A 134 -24.29 -25.99 1.48
C GLN A 134 -23.72 -25.65 2.87
N GLY A 135 -22.70 -26.41 3.29
CA GLY A 135 -22.19 -26.48 4.66
C GLY A 135 -21.87 -25.12 5.29
N ARG A 136 -22.49 -24.85 6.46
CA ARG A 136 -22.29 -23.62 7.26
C ARG A 136 -20.81 -23.29 7.51
N ARG A 137 -19.95 -24.30 7.61
CA ARG A 137 -18.52 -24.15 7.87
C ARG A 137 -17.76 -23.55 6.69
N ALA A 138 -17.86 -24.15 5.50
CA ALA A 138 -17.22 -23.62 4.28
C ALA A 138 -17.67 -22.19 3.95
N ARG A 139 -18.95 -21.89 4.20
CA ARG A 139 -19.45 -20.51 4.09
C ARG A 139 -18.77 -19.56 5.08
N ALA A 140 -18.61 -19.97 6.34
CA ALA A 140 -17.95 -19.16 7.35
C ALA A 140 -16.46 -18.95 7.03
N ASP A 141 -15.77 -19.98 6.55
CA ASP A 141 -14.35 -19.93 6.19
C ASP A 141 -14.13 -18.96 5.00
N LEU A 142 -14.98 -19.02 3.96
CA LEU A 142 -14.93 -18.07 2.85
C LEU A 142 -15.27 -16.63 3.25
N VAL A 143 -16.25 -16.43 4.13
CA VAL A 143 -16.57 -15.10 4.65
C VAL A 143 -15.38 -14.52 5.41
N ALA A 144 -14.72 -15.33 6.25
CA ALA A 144 -13.52 -14.90 6.95
C ALA A 144 -12.41 -14.54 5.96
N LEU A 145 -12.18 -15.36 4.93
CA LEU A 145 -11.18 -15.09 3.91
C LEU A 145 -11.47 -13.79 3.14
N ILE A 146 -12.72 -13.58 2.71
CA ILE A 146 -13.17 -12.35 2.02
C ILE A 146 -12.87 -11.12 2.88
N GLN A 147 -13.23 -11.15 4.17
CA GLN A 147 -12.95 -10.05 5.09
C GLN A 147 -11.46 -9.74 5.19
N GLU A 148 -10.60 -10.76 5.23
CA GLU A 148 -9.15 -10.55 5.28
C GLU A 148 -8.60 -9.94 3.99
N TYR A 149 -9.10 -10.36 2.83
CA TYR A 149 -8.77 -9.75 1.55
C TYR A 149 -9.23 -8.28 1.47
N GLU A 150 -10.43 -7.97 1.94
CA GLU A 150 -10.94 -6.58 1.98
C GLU A 150 -10.03 -5.69 2.83
N LEU A 151 -9.63 -6.17 4.00
CA LEU A 151 -8.69 -5.45 4.88
C LEU A 151 -7.32 -5.27 4.21
N LEU A 152 -6.79 -6.31 3.57
CA LEU A 152 -5.53 -6.24 2.84
C LEU A 152 -5.60 -5.21 1.68
N VAL A 153 -6.67 -5.23 0.88
CA VAL A 153 -6.86 -4.26 -0.21
C VAL A 153 -6.94 -2.84 0.34
N SER A 154 -7.66 -2.62 1.45
CA SER A 154 -7.74 -1.31 2.09
C SER A 154 -6.36 -0.83 2.53
N ALA A 155 -5.56 -1.70 3.18
CA ALA A 155 -4.22 -1.37 3.62
C ALA A 155 -3.28 -1.03 2.44
N LEU A 156 -3.33 -1.83 1.36
CA LEU A 156 -2.52 -1.58 0.15
C LEU A 156 -2.87 -0.24 -0.51
N VAL A 157 -4.16 0.10 -0.61
CA VAL A 157 -4.61 1.39 -1.14
C VAL A 157 -4.14 2.54 -0.26
N GLU A 158 -4.18 2.37 1.06
CA GLU A 158 -3.71 3.42 1.98
C GLU A 158 -2.20 3.64 1.87
N VAL A 159 -1.42 2.55 1.75
CA VAL A 159 0.02 2.60 1.47
C VAL A 159 0.29 3.37 0.19
N ASP A 160 -0.36 3.00 -0.92
CA ASP A 160 -0.22 3.68 -2.23
C ASP A 160 -0.51 5.19 -2.13
N SER A 161 -1.63 5.55 -1.51
CA SER A 161 -2.01 6.96 -1.34
C SER A 161 -1.01 7.74 -0.47
N THR A 162 -0.41 7.09 0.53
CA THR A 162 0.57 7.72 1.42
C THR A 162 1.92 7.87 0.73
N TYR A 163 2.33 6.92 -0.10
CA TYR A 163 3.51 7.06 -0.96
C TYR A 163 3.33 8.20 -1.97
N MET A 164 2.16 8.31 -2.62
CA MET A 164 1.89 9.43 -3.54
C MET A 164 2.04 10.78 -2.84
N ARG A 165 1.51 10.92 -1.62
CA ARG A 165 1.69 12.12 -0.82
C ARG A 165 3.16 12.38 -0.48
N LEU A 166 3.91 11.34 -0.11
CA LEU A 166 5.35 11.44 0.19
C LEU A 166 6.16 11.88 -1.04
N ILE A 167 5.85 11.33 -2.21
CA ILE A 167 6.42 11.69 -3.51
C ILE A 167 6.17 13.17 -3.79
N GLU A 168 4.90 13.57 -3.81
CA GLU A 168 4.48 14.95 -4.06
C GLU A 168 5.21 15.91 -3.11
N ARG A 169 5.24 15.58 -1.82
CA ARG A 169 5.88 16.42 -0.81
C ARG A 169 7.40 16.51 -0.98
N THR A 170 8.04 15.44 -1.41
CA THR A 170 9.47 15.41 -1.72
C THR A 170 9.78 16.30 -2.92
N GLU A 171 8.94 16.26 -3.97
CA GLU A 171 9.06 17.13 -5.13
C GLU A 171 8.82 18.60 -4.79
N ASP A 172 7.83 18.90 -3.96
CA ASP A 172 7.56 20.25 -3.48
C ASP A 172 8.73 20.79 -2.65
N PHE A 173 9.32 19.97 -1.77
CA PHE A 173 10.48 20.42 -0.99
C PHE A 173 11.70 20.66 -1.89
N ARG A 174 11.93 19.79 -2.88
CA ARG A 174 12.98 20.01 -3.89
C ARG A 174 12.74 21.30 -4.66
N ARG A 175 11.53 21.53 -5.15
CA ARG A 175 11.15 22.75 -5.88
C ARG A 175 11.37 24.00 -5.02
N TYR A 176 10.92 23.96 -3.77
CA TYR A 176 11.13 25.06 -2.81
C TYR A 176 12.62 25.37 -2.62
N ILE A 177 13.45 24.35 -2.40
CA ILE A 177 14.90 24.55 -2.27
C ILE A 177 15.49 25.14 -3.55
N ASP A 178 15.08 24.65 -4.72
CA ASP A 178 15.62 25.06 -6.01
C ASP A 178 15.26 26.51 -6.34
N GLU A 179 14.02 26.92 -6.10
CA GLU A 179 13.57 28.30 -6.24
C GLU A 179 14.37 29.26 -5.36
N ARG A 180 14.65 28.88 -4.11
CA ARG A 180 15.44 29.70 -3.18
C ARG A 180 16.94 29.66 -3.49
N PHE A 181 17.45 28.56 -4.02
CA PHE A 181 18.83 28.42 -4.44
C PHE A 181 19.14 29.26 -5.68
N LEU A 182 18.21 29.37 -6.63
CA LEU A 182 18.33 30.23 -7.80
C LEU A 182 18.46 31.72 -7.42
N TRP A 183 18.05 32.09 -6.21
CA TRP A 183 18.12 33.44 -5.67
C TRP A 183 19.30 33.66 -4.72
N ALA A 184 20.00 32.59 -4.33
CA ALA A 184 21.27 32.70 -3.63
C ALA A 184 22.33 33.18 -4.62
N LYS A 185 22.84 34.41 -4.43
CA LYS A 185 23.93 34.96 -5.24
C LYS A 185 25.08 33.96 -5.30
N SER A 186 25.23 33.36 -6.49
CA SER A 186 26.37 32.52 -6.80
C SER A 186 27.58 33.45 -6.98
N ALA A 187 28.63 33.16 -6.22
CA ALA A 187 29.92 33.84 -6.15
C ALA A 187 29.99 35.14 -5.31
N PRO A 188 30.96 35.25 -4.37
CA PRO A 188 31.42 36.56 -3.93
C PRO A 188 31.86 37.37 -5.16
N ALA A 189 31.69 38.70 -5.12
CA ALA A 189 32.14 39.56 -6.21
C ALA A 189 33.60 39.23 -6.55
N LEU A 190 33.89 38.97 -7.84
CA LEU A 190 35.23 38.74 -8.36
C LEU A 190 36.21 39.71 -7.69
N GLN A 191 37.10 39.16 -6.86
CA GLN A 191 38.15 39.97 -6.26
C GLN A 191 39.25 40.14 -7.30
N ARG A 192 40.00 41.24 -7.21
CA ARG A 192 41.11 41.49 -8.14
C ARG A 192 42.14 40.36 -8.12
N THR A 193 42.29 39.69 -6.97
CA THR A 193 43.12 38.50 -6.78
C THR A 193 42.66 37.27 -7.59
N ASP A 194 41.39 37.18 -7.94
CA ASP A 194 40.86 36.09 -8.78
C ASP A 194 41.22 36.32 -10.25
N ILE A 195 41.32 37.58 -10.67
CA ILE A 195 41.79 37.97 -12.02
C ILE A 195 43.28 37.64 -12.15
N ASP A 196 44.08 37.99 -11.15
CA ASP A 196 45.54 37.74 -11.16
C ASP A 196 45.83 36.22 -11.25
N ARG A 197 45.11 35.41 -10.47
CA ARG A 197 45.22 33.93 -10.53
C ARG A 197 44.81 33.34 -11.87
N SER A 198 43.84 33.95 -12.56
CA SER A 198 43.41 33.48 -13.88
C SER A 198 44.44 33.79 -14.98
N GLN A 199 45.18 34.89 -14.85
CA GLN A 199 46.27 35.21 -15.78
C GLN A 199 47.48 34.29 -15.58
N GLU A 200 47.79 33.96 -14.33
CA GLU A 200 48.89 33.06 -13.98
C GLU A 200 48.64 31.61 -14.43
N ALA A 201 47.37 31.18 -14.51
CA ALA A 201 46.99 29.86 -15.03
C ALA A 201 46.97 29.76 -16.56
N LEU A 202 47.04 30.91 -17.27
CA LEU A 202 47.03 30.99 -18.74
C LEU A 202 48.42 31.30 -19.34
N SER A 203 49.44 31.53 -18.51
CA SER A 203 50.85 31.66 -18.89
C SER A 203 51.60 30.33 -18.76
#